data_AF-A0A4Q7XFT9-F1
#
_entry.id   AF-A0A4Q7XFT9-F1
#
_cell.length_a   1.000
_cell.length_b   1.000
_cell.length_c   1.000
_cell.angle_alpha   90.00
_cell.angle_beta   90.00
_cell.angle_gamma   90.00
#
_symmetry.space_group_name_H-M   'P 1'
#
loop_
_entity.id
_entity.type
_entity.pdbx_description
1 polymer ?
#
loop_
_entity_poly.entity_id
_entity_poly.type
_entity_poly.pdbx_seq_one_letter_code
_entity_poly.pdbx_strand_id
1 'polypeptide(L)'
;MPFAFSQVETKALKEEDRCITDLRDAPIRNRTTKFRLAQQNMLAYTFPSFIPGFAAAGINNMPYAEIISRPLENAKDEGKLLYDVDFSVSSSAEAKVAGDIFEIVSSAVMWNAAAWWNRYMIGGAWGVTPRYAKPKTQPSPSRQVAVLNLPRDYDWVQLLVPEARDKISEIRNGLGDKSLGLPTSTPDLAVVVVPEELRGLDLWSTPLPNLNHPAQSELREAHKLVQGRIEPGEIILAVAFKKSLRSDRLYQPLYEANVMQLLLEGRLGAPRVEFEVHTLAPEGTDAFNTYTAASLYAVAEDRPDIHRAVRELYIPATASDMVQRLFGFLNERMALVTP
;
A
#
# COMPACT_ATOMS: atom_id res chain seq x y z
N MET A 1 -23.17 8.76 -7.03
CA MET A 1 -22.65 7.39 -6.86
C MET A 1 -22.53 7.00 -5.39
N PRO A 2 -23.05 5.83 -4.98
CA PRO A 2 -23.03 5.38 -3.59
C PRO A 2 -22.00 4.27 -3.31
N PHE A 3 -21.58 4.16 -2.05
CA PHE A 3 -20.80 3.03 -1.54
C PHE A 3 -21.55 1.70 -1.65
N ALA A 4 -22.87 1.72 -1.44
CA ALA A 4 -23.75 0.59 -1.69
C ALA A 4 -24.22 0.60 -3.14
N PHE A 5 -24.47 -0.58 -3.71
CA PHE A 5 -25.02 -0.73 -5.06
C PHE A 5 -26.29 0.10 -5.27
N SER A 6 -26.39 0.74 -6.44
CA SER A 6 -27.58 1.48 -6.87
C SER A 6 -27.88 1.19 -8.34
N GLN A 7 -29.03 0.57 -8.60
CA GLN A 7 -29.49 0.32 -9.96
C GLN A 7 -29.64 1.61 -10.78
N VAL A 8 -30.06 2.71 -10.15
CA VAL A 8 -30.25 4.01 -10.81
C VAL A 8 -28.90 4.53 -11.32
N GLU A 9 -27.89 4.48 -10.47
CA GLU A 9 -26.55 4.99 -10.79
C GLU A 9 -25.86 4.08 -11.80
N THR A 10 -25.99 2.75 -11.64
CA THR A 10 -25.48 1.78 -12.61
C THR A 10 -26.10 1.95 -14.00
N LYS A 11 -27.40 2.23 -14.09
CA LYS A 11 -28.07 2.52 -15.38
C LYS A 11 -27.62 3.83 -16.01
N ALA A 12 -27.10 4.77 -15.21
CA ALA A 12 -26.59 6.05 -15.68
C ALA A 12 -25.11 6.00 -16.13
N LEU A 13 -24.39 4.91 -15.83
CA LEU A 13 -23.01 4.72 -16.27
C LEU A 13 -22.95 4.57 -17.79
N LYS A 14 -21.94 5.21 -18.39
CA LYS A 14 -21.53 4.88 -19.76
C LYS A 14 -20.93 3.48 -19.77
N GLU A 15 -20.92 2.86 -20.94
CA GLU A 15 -20.45 1.48 -21.08
C GLU A 15 -18.97 1.33 -20.65
N GLU A 16 -18.13 2.32 -21.00
CA GLU A 16 -16.72 2.37 -20.62
C GLU A 16 -16.48 2.55 -19.11
N ASP A 17 -17.47 3.04 -18.37
CA ASP A 17 -17.41 3.31 -16.93
C ASP A 17 -18.02 2.18 -16.08
N ARG A 18 -18.56 1.13 -16.72
CA ARG A 18 -19.16 -0.02 -16.02
C ARG A 18 -18.12 -0.83 -15.25
N CYS A 19 -18.55 -1.45 -14.16
CA CYS A 19 -17.74 -2.35 -13.35
C CYS A 19 -17.46 -3.69 -14.06
N ILE A 20 -18.33 -4.08 -14.99
CA ILE A 20 -18.26 -5.31 -15.78
C ILE A 20 -18.09 -4.97 -17.26
N THR A 21 -17.07 -5.55 -17.89
CA THR A 21 -16.88 -5.50 -19.34
C THR A 21 -17.28 -6.85 -19.95
N ASP A 22 -18.19 -6.83 -20.92
CA ASP A 22 -18.53 -8.01 -21.73
C ASP A 22 -17.48 -8.24 -22.81
N LEU A 23 -16.92 -9.45 -22.83
CA LEU A 23 -15.88 -9.88 -23.77
C LEU A 23 -16.34 -11.05 -24.65
N ARG A 24 -17.63 -11.42 -24.63
CA ARG A 24 -18.16 -12.53 -25.43
C ARG A 24 -17.91 -12.32 -26.94
N ASP A 25 -18.06 -11.08 -27.40
CA ASP A 25 -17.81 -10.69 -28.79
C ASP A 25 -16.40 -10.12 -29.04
N ALA A 26 -15.60 -9.96 -27.97
CA ALA A 26 -14.23 -9.47 -28.00
C ALA A 26 -13.29 -10.35 -27.14
N PRO A 27 -13.13 -11.64 -27.48
CA PRO A 27 -12.41 -12.59 -26.65
C PRO A 27 -10.92 -12.27 -26.57
N ILE A 28 -10.32 -12.52 -25.41
CA ILE A 28 -8.87 -12.41 -25.22
C ILE A 28 -8.23 -13.70 -25.72
N ARG A 29 -7.25 -13.58 -26.62
CA ARG A 29 -6.46 -14.73 -27.12
C ARG A 29 -5.98 -15.61 -25.96
N ASN A 30 -6.19 -16.91 -26.08
CA ASN A 30 -5.82 -17.94 -25.10
C ASN A 30 -6.54 -17.83 -23.73
N ARG A 31 -7.70 -17.17 -23.66
CA ARG A 31 -8.53 -17.14 -22.44
C ARG A 31 -9.99 -17.41 -22.77
N THR A 32 -10.72 -17.99 -21.82
CA THR A 32 -12.15 -18.28 -21.92
C THR A 32 -13.01 -17.25 -21.15
N THR A 33 -12.42 -16.08 -20.86
CA THR A 33 -13.07 -15.03 -20.08
C THR A 33 -14.26 -14.42 -20.85
N LYS A 34 -15.48 -14.59 -20.33
CA LYS A 34 -16.69 -13.97 -20.86
C LYS A 34 -16.89 -12.55 -20.34
N PHE A 35 -16.72 -12.37 -19.03
CA PHE A 35 -16.87 -11.08 -18.35
C PHE A 35 -15.59 -10.73 -17.61
N ARG A 36 -15.15 -9.48 -17.73
CA ARG A 36 -13.99 -8.95 -17.01
C ARG A 36 -14.46 -8.00 -15.92
N LEU A 37 -13.85 -8.13 -14.75
CA LEU A 37 -13.96 -7.16 -13.66
C LEU A 37 -13.09 -5.93 -13.99
N ALA A 38 -13.73 -4.80 -14.26
CA ALA A 38 -13.06 -3.52 -14.53
C ALA A 38 -12.67 -2.85 -13.20
N GLN A 39 -11.60 -3.34 -12.59
CA GLN A 39 -11.18 -2.95 -11.23
C GLN A 39 -11.12 -1.44 -10.99
N GLN A 40 -10.58 -0.66 -11.92
CA GLN A 40 -10.47 0.80 -11.76
C GLN A 40 -11.86 1.45 -11.69
N ASN A 41 -12.80 0.99 -12.51
CA ASN A 41 -14.18 1.45 -12.53
C ASN A 41 -14.91 1.02 -11.25
N MET A 42 -14.67 -0.20 -10.77
CA MET A 42 -15.22 -0.71 -9.51
C MET A 42 -14.84 0.19 -8.33
N LEU A 43 -13.57 0.62 -8.26
CA LEU A 43 -13.09 1.55 -7.24
C LEU A 43 -13.74 2.93 -7.38
N ALA A 44 -13.81 3.47 -8.61
CA ALA A 44 -14.44 4.77 -8.87
C ALA A 44 -15.93 4.80 -8.53
N TYR A 45 -16.65 3.71 -8.83
CA TYR A 45 -18.06 3.53 -8.50
C TYR A 45 -18.29 3.43 -6.98
N THR A 46 -17.48 2.62 -6.30
CA THR A 46 -17.67 2.28 -4.88
C THR A 46 -17.16 3.35 -3.94
N PHE A 47 -16.11 4.08 -4.32
CA PHE A 47 -15.51 5.16 -3.53
C PHE A 47 -15.52 6.48 -4.31
N PRO A 48 -16.70 7.05 -4.59
CA PRO A 48 -16.83 8.14 -5.57
C PRO A 48 -16.52 9.53 -4.99
N SER A 49 -16.58 9.69 -3.68
CA SER A 49 -16.45 10.99 -3.01
C SER A 49 -15.87 10.89 -1.60
N PHE A 50 -15.22 9.79 -1.26
CA PHE A 50 -14.58 9.62 0.04
C PHE A 50 -13.49 8.54 0.00
N ILE A 51 -12.62 8.57 1.01
CA ILE A 51 -11.69 7.49 1.36
C ILE A 51 -12.09 6.96 2.76
N PRO A 52 -12.16 5.64 2.98
CA PRO A 52 -12.42 5.07 4.30
C PRO A 52 -11.46 5.62 5.37
N GLY A 53 -11.92 5.78 6.61
CA GLY A 53 -11.14 6.42 7.68
C GLY A 53 -11.17 7.95 7.62
N PHE A 54 -11.60 8.54 6.50
CA PHE A 54 -11.81 9.98 6.34
C PHE A 54 -13.23 10.30 5.84
N ALA A 55 -14.14 9.33 5.90
CA ALA A 55 -15.53 9.43 5.48
C ALA A 55 -16.46 9.65 6.69
N ALA A 56 -17.75 9.35 6.53
CA ALA A 56 -18.71 9.31 7.63
C ALA A 56 -18.36 8.22 8.65
N ALA A 57 -18.69 8.45 9.93
CA ALA A 57 -18.33 7.54 11.03
C ALA A 57 -18.80 6.08 10.82
N GLY A 58 -19.95 5.88 10.16
CA GLY A 58 -20.45 4.54 9.82
C GLY A 58 -19.53 3.78 8.87
N ILE A 59 -18.92 4.45 7.89
CA ILE A 59 -17.93 3.84 6.98
C ILE A 59 -16.60 3.67 7.67
N ASN A 60 -16.15 4.67 8.43
CA ASN A 60 -14.83 4.64 9.06
C ASN A 60 -14.68 3.51 10.09
N ASN A 61 -15.77 3.17 10.77
CA ASN A 61 -15.82 2.11 11.79
C ASN A 61 -16.45 0.80 11.29
N MET A 62 -16.79 0.71 10.01
CA MET A 62 -17.25 -0.53 9.40
C MET A 62 -16.12 -1.57 9.44
N PRO A 63 -16.42 -2.87 9.66
CA PRO A 63 -15.40 -3.91 9.56
C PRO A 63 -14.65 -3.81 8.25
N TYR A 64 -13.32 -3.77 8.32
CA TYR A 64 -12.51 -3.44 7.15
C TYR A 64 -12.69 -4.45 6.01
N ALA A 65 -12.94 -5.73 6.34
CA ALA A 65 -13.26 -6.76 5.36
C ALA A 65 -14.51 -6.46 4.52
N GLU A 66 -15.54 -5.83 5.09
CA GLU A 66 -16.75 -5.42 4.37
C GLU A 66 -16.48 -4.25 3.42
N ILE A 67 -15.62 -3.30 3.82
CA ILE A 67 -15.20 -2.19 2.96
C ILE A 67 -14.46 -2.73 1.74
N ILE A 68 -13.56 -3.69 1.95
CA ILE A 68 -12.73 -4.28 0.89
C ILE A 68 -13.52 -5.24 -0.02
N SER A 69 -14.57 -5.90 0.47
CA SER A 69 -15.43 -6.75 -0.37
C SER A 69 -16.40 -5.96 -1.24
N ARG A 70 -16.78 -4.74 -0.81
CA ARG A 70 -17.84 -3.95 -1.44
C ARG A 70 -17.68 -3.71 -2.95
N PRO A 71 -16.50 -3.39 -3.51
CA PRO A 71 -16.40 -3.18 -4.96
C PRO A 71 -16.70 -4.45 -5.77
N LEU A 72 -16.32 -5.63 -5.27
CA LEU A 72 -16.66 -6.90 -5.91
C LEU A 72 -18.14 -7.25 -5.77
N GLU A 73 -18.75 -6.96 -4.63
CA GLU A 73 -20.21 -7.12 -4.42
C GLU A 73 -20.98 -6.25 -5.41
N ASN A 74 -20.64 -4.95 -5.49
CA ASN A 74 -21.27 -4.01 -6.42
C ASN A 74 -21.12 -4.46 -7.89
N ALA A 75 -19.94 -4.95 -8.28
CA ALA A 75 -19.70 -5.47 -9.63
C ALA A 75 -20.53 -6.73 -9.93
N LYS A 76 -20.71 -7.62 -8.96
CA LYS A 76 -21.55 -8.81 -9.11
C LYS A 76 -23.02 -8.44 -9.26
N ASP A 77 -23.49 -7.44 -8.52
CA ASP A 77 -24.87 -6.96 -8.62
C ASP A 77 -25.12 -6.23 -9.94
N GLU A 78 -24.14 -5.46 -10.45
CA GLU A 78 -24.18 -4.90 -11.80
C GLU A 78 -24.23 -6.02 -12.86
N GLY A 79 -23.36 -7.02 -12.75
CA GLY A 79 -23.31 -8.14 -13.69
C GLY A 79 -24.63 -8.91 -13.76
N LYS A 80 -25.25 -9.19 -12.62
CA LYS A 80 -26.58 -9.80 -12.54
C LYS A 80 -27.67 -8.90 -13.13
N LEU A 81 -27.61 -7.59 -12.86
CA LEU A 81 -28.59 -6.64 -13.41
C LEU A 81 -28.54 -6.60 -14.95
N LEU A 82 -27.35 -6.67 -15.54
CA LEU A 82 -27.15 -6.50 -16.98
C LEU A 82 -27.25 -7.82 -17.78
N TYR A 83 -26.84 -8.95 -17.20
CA TYR A 83 -26.69 -10.22 -17.91
C TYR A 83 -27.41 -11.40 -17.25
N ASP A 84 -28.02 -11.20 -16.08
CA ASP A 84 -28.80 -12.20 -15.34
C ASP A 84 -28.08 -13.56 -15.25
N VAL A 85 -28.70 -14.64 -15.75
CA VAL A 85 -28.19 -16.01 -15.70
C VAL A 85 -26.92 -16.22 -16.53
N ASP A 86 -26.62 -15.34 -17.49
CA ASP A 86 -25.40 -15.43 -18.30
C ASP A 86 -24.16 -14.93 -17.55
N PHE A 87 -24.34 -14.11 -16.51
CA PHE A 87 -23.23 -13.48 -15.79
C PHE A 87 -22.38 -14.54 -15.06
N SER A 88 -21.10 -14.61 -15.42
CA SER A 88 -20.14 -15.51 -14.78
C SER A 88 -18.72 -14.95 -14.80
N VAL A 89 -18.06 -15.00 -13.64
CA VAL A 89 -16.66 -14.61 -13.46
C VAL A 89 -15.95 -15.73 -12.71
N SER A 90 -14.69 -16.03 -13.06
CA SER A 90 -13.93 -17.07 -12.36
C SER A 90 -13.51 -16.62 -10.97
N SER A 91 -13.47 -17.57 -10.02
CA SER A 91 -12.97 -17.33 -8.66
C SER A 91 -11.53 -16.78 -8.64
N SER A 92 -10.71 -17.16 -9.61
CA SER A 92 -9.35 -16.64 -9.78
C SER A 92 -9.31 -15.17 -10.22
N ALA A 93 -10.27 -14.71 -11.03
CA ALA A 93 -10.39 -13.29 -11.36
C ALA A 93 -10.86 -12.47 -10.14
N GLU A 94 -11.82 -13.01 -9.37
CA GLU A 94 -12.27 -12.38 -8.13
C GLU A 94 -11.13 -12.27 -7.11
N ALA A 95 -10.36 -13.35 -6.89
CA ALA A 95 -9.25 -13.37 -5.95
C ALA A 95 -8.15 -12.36 -6.32
N LYS A 96 -7.83 -12.23 -7.61
CA LYS A 96 -6.87 -11.23 -8.10
C LYS A 96 -7.37 -9.82 -7.80
N VAL A 97 -8.58 -9.49 -8.23
CA VAL A 97 -9.14 -8.14 -8.06
C VAL A 97 -9.34 -7.81 -6.58
N ALA A 98 -9.72 -8.78 -5.75
CA ALA A 98 -9.84 -8.59 -4.30
C ALA A 98 -8.51 -8.23 -3.63
N GLY A 99 -7.40 -8.86 -4.08
CA GLY A 99 -6.05 -8.54 -3.61
C GLY A 99 -5.68 -7.10 -3.96
N ASP A 100 -5.85 -6.72 -5.23
CA ASP A 100 -5.51 -5.38 -5.71
C ASP A 100 -6.42 -4.29 -5.08
N ILE A 101 -7.69 -4.57 -4.81
CA ILE A 101 -8.58 -3.66 -4.05
C ILE A 101 -8.05 -3.43 -2.64
N PHE A 102 -7.68 -4.51 -1.94
CA PHE A 102 -7.15 -4.40 -0.57
C PHE A 102 -5.90 -3.51 -0.53
N GLU A 103 -4.99 -3.71 -1.47
CA GLU A 103 -3.77 -2.92 -1.62
C GLU A 103 -4.09 -1.43 -1.91
N ILE A 104 -4.88 -1.14 -2.94
CA ILE A 104 -5.15 0.25 -3.38
C ILE A 104 -5.94 1.02 -2.32
N VAL A 105 -6.97 0.41 -1.74
CA VAL A 105 -7.79 1.08 -0.71
C VAL A 105 -6.96 1.33 0.54
N SER A 106 -6.16 0.36 1.00
CA SER A 106 -5.27 0.55 2.15
C SER A 106 -4.22 1.64 1.89
N SER A 107 -3.64 1.65 0.69
CA SER A 107 -2.69 2.67 0.26
C SER A 107 -3.31 4.07 0.29
N ALA A 108 -4.57 4.23 -0.16
CA ALA A 108 -5.27 5.51 -0.13
C ALA A 108 -5.64 5.96 1.30
N VAL A 109 -6.00 5.02 2.19
CA VAL A 109 -6.19 5.32 3.62
C VAL A 109 -4.89 5.86 4.23
N MET A 110 -3.76 5.20 3.93
CA MET A 110 -2.45 5.64 4.39
C MET A 110 -2.03 6.98 3.77
N TRP A 111 -2.33 7.22 2.49
CA TRP A 111 -2.12 8.51 1.83
C TRP A 111 -2.84 9.64 2.56
N ASN A 112 -4.14 9.50 2.83
CA ASN A 112 -4.90 10.55 3.50
C ASN A 112 -4.44 10.78 4.94
N ALA A 113 -3.97 9.74 5.63
CA ALA A 113 -3.30 9.88 6.92
C ALA A 113 -1.98 10.66 6.78
N ALA A 114 -1.14 10.33 5.80
CA ALA A 114 0.09 11.08 5.53
C ALA A 114 -0.18 12.54 5.16
N ALA A 115 -1.19 12.82 4.32
CA ALA A 115 -1.59 14.18 3.97
C ALA A 115 -2.00 15.00 5.20
N TRP A 116 -2.79 14.39 6.09
CA TRP A 116 -3.19 15.00 7.35
C TRP A 116 -2.00 15.25 8.30
N TRP A 117 -1.08 14.28 8.38
CA TRP A 117 0.17 14.42 9.12
C TRP A 117 1.02 15.57 8.56
N ASN A 118 1.24 15.60 7.25
CA ASN A 118 2.06 16.60 6.57
C ASN A 118 1.50 18.00 6.74
N ARG A 119 0.18 18.18 6.61
CA ARG A 119 -0.49 19.45 6.88
C ARG A 119 -0.19 19.96 8.29
N TYR A 120 -0.17 19.08 9.29
CA TYR A 120 0.21 19.45 10.66
C TYR A 120 1.71 19.77 10.77
N MET A 121 2.57 18.99 10.13
CA MET A 121 4.03 19.19 10.13
C MET A 121 4.47 20.53 9.52
N ILE A 122 3.73 21.06 8.54
CA ILE A 122 3.99 22.36 7.92
C ILE A 122 3.25 23.53 8.61
N GLY A 123 2.77 23.33 9.84
CA GLY A 123 2.18 24.39 10.66
C GLY A 123 0.66 24.54 10.55
N GLY A 124 -0.02 23.66 9.80
CA GLY A 124 -1.48 23.59 9.78
C GLY A 124 -2.07 23.07 11.10
N ALA A 125 -3.37 23.32 11.32
CA ALA A 125 -4.08 22.77 12.46
C ALA A 125 -4.26 21.24 12.34
N TRP A 126 -4.16 20.53 13.46
CA TRP A 126 -4.59 19.13 13.53
C TRP A 126 -6.11 19.07 13.38
N GLY A 127 -6.60 18.38 12.34
CA GLY A 127 -8.03 18.31 12.06
C GLY A 127 -8.84 17.66 13.18
N VAL A 128 -10.13 17.99 13.23
CA VAL A 128 -11.06 17.53 14.27
C VAL A 128 -12.09 16.51 13.78
N THR A 129 -12.22 16.33 12.47
CA THR A 129 -13.22 15.45 11.85
C THR A 129 -12.64 14.69 10.64
N PRO A 130 -12.50 13.36 10.72
CA PRO A 130 -12.72 12.51 11.90
C PRO A 130 -11.73 12.83 13.04
N ARG A 131 -12.10 12.49 14.27
CA ARG A 131 -11.29 12.81 15.45
C ARG A 131 -10.23 11.74 15.68
N TYR A 132 -8.98 12.08 15.37
CA TYR A 132 -7.80 11.29 15.71
C TYR A 132 -6.97 11.97 16.80
N ALA A 133 -6.24 11.17 17.58
CA ALA A 133 -5.34 11.70 18.61
C ALA A 133 -4.27 12.58 17.96
N LYS A 134 -4.10 13.80 18.48
CA LYS A 134 -3.06 14.72 18.02
C LYS A 134 -1.68 14.13 18.38
N PRO A 135 -0.72 14.11 17.44
CA PRO A 135 0.62 13.64 17.73
C PRO A 135 1.33 14.53 18.75
N LYS A 136 2.22 13.93 19.53
CA LYS A 136 3.07 14.60 20.53
C LYS A 136 4.35 15.16 19.90
N THR A 137 4.76 14.60 18.77
CA THR A 137 5.94 15.01 18.01
C THR A 137 5.79 16.45 17.53
N GLN A 138 6.84 17.26 17.75
CA GLN A 138 6.84 18.66 17.34
C GLN A 138 6.75 18.77 15.80
N PRO A 139 5.88 19.63 15.26
CA PRO A 139 5.82 19.89 13.82
C PRO A 139 7.15 20.37 13.26
N SER A 140 7.59 19.78 12.15
CA SER A 140 8.62 20.35 11.28
C SER A 140 8.41 19.89 9.85
N PRO A 141 8.64 20.74 8.82
CA PRO A 141 8.59 20.32 7.42
C PRO A 141 9.51 19.14 7.09
N SER A 142 10.61 18.95 7.83
CA SER A 142 11.52 17.80 7.68
C SER A 142 10.90 16.46 8.05
N ARG A 143 9.79 16.49 8.79
CA ARG A 143 9.04 15.31 9.24
C ARG A 143 7.86 14.97 8.33
N GLN A 144 7.75 15.61 7.17
CA GLN A 144 6.77 15.20 6.17
C GLN A 144 7.11 13.82 5.61
N VAL A 145 6.09 13.03 5.27
CA VAL A 145 6.25 11.69 4.71
C VAL A 145 5.44 11.51 3.42
N ALA A 146 5.98 10.74 2.47
CA ALA A 146 5.28 10.34 1.27
C ALA A 146 4.87 8.86 1.37
N VAL A 147 3.64 8.55 0.96
CA VAL A 147 3.12 7.19 0.87
C VAL A 147 3.13 6.79 -0.60
N LEU A 148 3.89 5.74 -0.92
CA LEU A 148 4.18 5.33 -2.30
C LEU A 148 3.58 3.95 -2.53
N ASN A 149 2.47 3.87 -3.27
CA ASN A 149 2.03 2.59 -3.83
C ASN A 149 2.98 2.24 -4.99
N LEU A 150 3.73 1.15 -4.85
CA LEU A 150 4.78 0.78 -5.78
C LEU A 150 4.22 -0.15 -6.86
N PRO A 151 4.52 0.10 -8.15
CA PRO A 151 3.94 -0.69 -9.22
C PRO A 151 4.48 -2.13 -9.22
N ARG A 152 3.76 -3.02 -9.90
CA ARG A 152 4.27 -4.37 -10.19
C ARG A 152 5.60 -4.29 -10.94
N ASP A 153 6.48 -5.25 -10.65
CA ASP A 153 7.82 -5.36 -11.24
C ASP A 153 8.75 -4.18 -10.93
N TYR A 154 8.42 -3.37 -9.93
CA TYR A 154 9.28 -2.30 -9.44
C TYR A 154 10.49 -2.85 -8.67
N ASP A 155 11.59 -2.10 -8.69
CA ASP A 155 12.75 -2.32 -7.83
C ASP A 155 12.85 -1.14 -6.86
N TRP A 156 12.67 -1.38 -5.56
CA TRP A 156 12.71 -0.33 -4.54
C TRP A 156 14.05 0.40 -4.48
N VAL A 157 15.14 -0.21 -4.99
CA VAL A 157 16.46 0.45 -5.11
C VAL A 157 16.38 1.70 -6.00
N GLN A 158 15.41 1.77 -6.92
CA GLN A 158 15.19 2.96 -7.76
C GLN A 158 14.74 4.20 -6.97
N LEU A 159 14.24 4.03 -5.74
CA LEU A 159 13.91 5.17 -4.85
C LEU A 159 15.19 5.85 -4.36
N LEU A 160 16.28 5.09 -4.19
CA LEU A 160 17.47 5.55 -3.52
C LEU A 160 18.28 6.58 -4.32
N VAL A 161 18.96 7.47 -3.62
CA VAL A 161 19.97 8.38 -4.20
C VAL A 161 21.04 7.62 -5.01
N PRO A 162 21.63 8.24 -6.06
CA PRO A 162 22.59 7.57 -6.96
C PRO A 162 23.74 6.89 -6.22
N GLU A 163 24.30 7.53 -5.20
CA GLU A 163 25.44 7.03 -4.44
C GLU A 163 25.13 5.72 -3.72
N ALA A 164 23.91 5.56 -3.19
CA ALA A 164 23.46 4.34 -2.56
C ALA A 164 23.19 3.23 -3.61
N ARG A 165 22.65 3.61 -4.78
CA ARG A 165 22.42 2.68 -5.90
C ARG A 165 23.73 2.14 -6.46
N ASP A 166 24.75 2.98 -6.56
CA ASP A 166 26.08 2.60 -7.04
C ASP A 166 26.71 1.57 -6.09
N LYS A 167 26.66 1.81 -4.78
CA LYS A 167 27.11 0.83 -3.77
C LYS A 167 26.39 -0.51 -3.88
N ILE A 168 25.07 -0.51 -4.07
CA ILE A 168 24.31 -1.76 -4.27
C ILE A 168 24.72 -2.45 -5.58
N SER A 169 24.97 -1.67 -6.64
CA SER A 169 25.41 -2.18 -7.94
C SER A 169 26.80 -2.80 -7.87
N GLU A 170 27.73 -2.19 -7.15
CA GLU A 170 29.06 -2.75 -6.87
C GLU A 170 28.98 -4.11 -6.15
N ILE A 171 28.12 -4.22 -5.14
CA ILE A 171 27.87 -5.48 -4.43
C ILE A 171 27.33 -6.54 -5.40
N ARG A 172 26.34 -6.18 -6.22
CA ARG A 172 25.73 -7.09 -7.19
C ARG A 172 26.73 -7.56 -8.24
N ASN A 173 27.57 -6.66 -8.75
CA ASN A 173 28.62 -6.98 -9.72
C ASN A 173 29.65 -7.94 -9.12
N GLY A 174 30.14 -7.67 -7.90
CA GLY A 174 31.08 -8.56 -7.22
C GLY A 174 30.51 -9.95 -6.89
N LEU A 175 29.20 -10.07 -6.71
CA LEU A 175 28.50 -11.36 -6.64
C LEU A 175 28.38 -12.01 -8.02
N GLY A 176 28.07 -11.23 -9.06
CA GLY A 176 27.96 -11.69 -10.45
C GLY A 176 29.25 -12.31 -10.98
N ASP A 177 30.41 -11.75 -10.63
CA ASP A 177 31.73 -12.32 -10.94
C ASP A 177 31.94 -13.74 -10.37
N LYS A 178 31.13 -14.11 -9.37
CA LYS A 178 31.11 -15.42 -8.72
C LYS A 178 29.89 -16.25 -9.11
N SER A 179 29.16 -15.87 -10.16
CA SER A 179 27.89 -16.48 -10.58
C SER A 179 26.80 -16.49 -9.49
N LEU A 180 26.80 -15.47 -8.63
CA LEU A 180 25.79 -15.25 -7.60
C LEU A 180 24.98 -13.99 -7.91
N GLY A 181 23.79 -13.87 -7.32
CA GLY A 181 22.92 -12.70 -7.47
C GLY A 181 22.25 -12.31 -6.17
N LEU A 182 21.91 -11.03 -6.06
CA LEU A 182 21.09 -10.49 -4.98
C LEU A 182 19.99 -9.61 -5.59
N PRO A 183 19.00 -10.24 -6.26
CA PRO A 183 17.87 -9.52 -6.82
C PRO A 183 17.01 -8.94 -5.70
N THR A 184 16.49 -7.74 -5.93
CA THR A 184 15.45 -7.13 -5.10
C THR A 184 14.11 -7.26 -5.83
N SER A 185 13.05 -7.46 -5.06
CA SER A 185 11.69 -7.25 -5.55
C SER A 185 11.19 -5.90 -5.03
N THR A 186 9.91 -5.79 -4.68
CA THR A 186 9.34 -4.59 -4.09
C THR A 186 8.33 -4.96 -3.00
N PRO A 187 8.28 -4.22 -1.88
CA PRO A 187 7.05 -4.17 -1.10
C PRO A 187 5.93 -3.56 -1.94
N ASP A 188 4.68 -3.82 -1.57
CA ASP A 188 3.54 -3.24 -2.27
C ASP A 188 3.44 -1.71 -2.02
N LEU A 189 3.93 -1.27 -0.85
CA LEU A 189 3.97 0.13 -0.46
C LEU A 189 5.22 0.47 0.35
N ALA A 190 5.74 1.68 0.13
CA ALA A 190 6.77 2.28 0.97
C ALA A 190 6.30 3.63 1.53
N VAL A 191 6.65 3.92 2.78
CA VAL A 191 6.56 5.25 3.38
C VAL A 191 7.97 5.79 3.51
N VAL A 192 8.19 6.98 2.97
CA VAL A 192 9.49 7.64 2.96
C VAL A 192 9.40 9.04 3.55
N VAL A 193 10.51 9.58 4.04
CA VAL A 193 10.60 11.02 4.34
C VAL A 193 10.53 11.81 3.03
N VAL A 194 9.78 12.92 3.00
CA VAL A 194 9.71 13.76 1.80
C VAL A 194 11.06 14.47 1.59
N PRO A 195 11.71 14.30 0.42
CA PRO A 195 12.94 15.00 0.07
C PRO A 195 12.80 16.52 0.19
N GLU A 196 13.84 17.20 0.65
CA GLU A 196 13.81 18.63 0.95
C GLU A 196 13.23 19.47 -0.20
N GLU A 197 13.66 19.20 -1.41
CA GLU A 197 13.24 19.89 -2.63
C GLU A 197 11.79 19.64 -3.04
N LEU A 198 11.14 18.62 -2.47
CA LEU A 198 9.74 18.26 -2.74
C LEU A 198 8.79 18.65 -1.61
N ARG A 199 9.30 19.13 -0.47
CA ARG A 199 8.50 19.47 0.73
C ARG A 199 7.49 20.60 0.51
N GLY A 200 7.71 21.44 -0.51
CA GLY A 200 6.80 22.54 -0.87
C GLY A 200 5.65 22.14 -1.79
N LEU A 201 5.57 20.88 -2.23
CA LEU A 201 4.48 20.43 -3.09
C LEU A 201 3.22 20.17 -2.27
N ASP A 202 2.14 20.89 -2.60
CA ASP A 202 0.83 20.74 -1.95
C ASP A 202 0.28 19.30 -2.02
N LEU A 203 0.71 18.53 -3.04
CA LEU A 203 0.40 17.11 -3.22
C LEU A 203 0.52 16.33 -1.91
N TRP A 204 1.62 16.52 -1.18
CA TRP A 204 1.91 15.73 0.01
C TRP A 204 1.01 16.08 1.19
N SER A 205 0.35 17.24 1.20
CA SER A 205 -0.55 17.67 2.26
C SER A 205 -2.03 17.69 1.83
N THR A 206 -2.31 17.28 0.59
CA THR A 206 -3.65 17.24 0.02
C THR A 206 -4.21 15.82 0.08
N PRO A 207 -5.30 15.58 0.82
CA PRO A 207 -5.93 14.27 0.86
C PRO A 207 -6.61 13.96 -0.48
N LEU A 208 -6.60 12.69 -0.88
CA LEU A 208 -7.41 12.21 -1.99
C LEU A 208 -8.89 12.35 -1.62
N PRO A 209 -9.71 12.94 -2.50
CA PRO A 209 -11.13 13.10 -2.24
C PRO A 209 -11.91 11.80 -2.42
N ASN A 210 -11.40 10.87 -3.25
CA ASN A 210 -12.07 9.64 -3.68
C ASN A 210 -11.08 8.69 -4.38
N LEU A 211 -11.58 7.59 -4.95
CA LEU A 211 -10.81 6.70 -5.83
C LEU A 211 -11.31 6.73 -7.28
N ASN A 212 -11.55 7.91 -7.84
CA ASN A 212 -11.75 8.04 -9.29
C ASN A 212 -10.43 7.82 -10.07
N HIS A 213 -10.49 7.78 -11.40
CA HIS A 213 -9.29 7.53 -12.22
C HIS A 213 -8.15 8.54 -11.98
N PRO A 214 -8.39 9.86 -11.89
CA PRO A 214 -7.35 10.82 -11.50
C PRO A 214 -6.67 10.50 -10.17
N ALA A 215 -7.44 10.27 -9.09
CA ALA A 215 -6.90 9.96 -7.77
C ALA A 215 -6.13 8.62 -7.74
N GLN A 216 -6.64 7.60 -8.45
CA GLN A 216 -5.92 6.33 -8.63
C GLN A 216 -4.61 6.52 -9.41
N SER A 217 -4.57 7.43 -10.37
CA SER A 217 -3.34 7.76 -11.10
C SER A 217 -2.35 8.49 -10.21
N GLU A 218 -2.81 9.47 -9.43
CA GLU A 218 -1.95 10.19 -8.48
C GLU A 218 -1.25 9.22 -7.52
N LEU A 219 -2.02 8.32 -6.90
CA LEU A 219 -1.49 7.32 -5.96
C LEU A 219 -0.44 6.39 -6.61
N ARG A 220 -0.69 5.95 -7.84
CA ARG A 220 0.21 5.02 -8.57
C ARG A 220 1.48 5.71 -9.07
N GLU A 221 1.40 6.98 -9.45
CA GLU A 221 2.51 7.69 -10.09
C GLU A 221 3.37 8.48 -9.08
N ALA A 222 2.93 8.64 -7.83
CA ALA A 222 3.63 9.42 -6.80
C ALA A 222 5.09 8.97 -6.58
N HIS A 223 5.39 7.67 -6.72
CA HIS A 223 6.75 7.13 -6.59
C HIS A 223 7.72 7.76 -7.58
N LYS A 224 7.26 8.17 -8.77
CA LYS A 224 8.12 8.78 -9.81
C LYS A 224 8.68 10.13 -9.40
N LEU A 225 8.01 10.85 -8.50
CA LEU A 225 8.47 12.15 -8.01
C LEU A 225 9.71 12.01 -7.12
N VAL A 226 9.79 10.90 -6.36
CA VAL A 226 10.83 10.66 -5.36
C VAL A 226 11.92 9.69 -5.81
N GLN A 227 11.78 9.10 -7.00
CA GLN A 227 12.80 8.22 -7.58
C GLN A 227 14.18 8.92 -7.64
N GLY A 228 15.21 8.22 -7.16
CA GLY A 228 16.57 8.74 -7.15
C GLY A 228 16.86 9.77 -6.06
N ARG A 229 15.98 9.95 -5.06
CA ARG A 229 16.06 11.07 -4.09
C ARG A 229 15.98 10.65 -2.63
N ILE A 230 15.73 9.36 -2.35
CA ILE A 230 15.54 8.88 -0.98
C ILE A 230 16.87 8.40 -0.40
N GLU A 231 17.28 8.97 0.74
CA GLU A 231 18.42 8.43 1.47
C GLU A 231 18.07 7.06 2.07
N PRO A 232 19.03 6.14 2.24
CA PRO A 232 18.76 4.80 2.76
C PRO A 232 17.98 4.78 4.09
N GLY A 233 18.28 5.72 4.99
CA GLY A 233 17.59 5.86 6.29
C GLY A 233 16.22 6.54 6.23
N GLU A 234 15.84 7.08 5.07
CA GLU A 234 14.57 7.77 4.87
C GLU A 234 13.45 6.85 4.37
N ILE A 235 13.74 5.59 4.05
CA ILE A 235 12.70 4.54 3.91
C ILE A 235 12.29 4.12 5.32
N ILE A 236 11.19 4.69 5.82
CA ILE A 236 10.80 4.51 7.22
C ILE A 236 9.87 3.33 7.46
N LEU A 237 9.09 2.91 6.47
CA LEU A 237 8.18 1.77 6.55
C LEU A 237 8.02 1.12 5.18
N ALA A 238 8.08 -0.20 5.13
CA ALA A 238 7.66 -1.02 3.99
C ALA A 238 6.45 -1.86 4.39
N VAL A 239 5.47 -2.00 3.49
CA VAL A 239 4.25 -2.78 3.73
C VAL A 239 3.99 -3.74 2.58
N ALA A 240 3.71 -4.99 2.92
CA ALA A 240 3.13 -5.96 1.99
C ALA A 240 1.66 -6.23 2.35
N PHE A 241 0.77 -6.07 1.38
CA PHE A 241 -0.65 -6.35 1.52
C PHE A 241 -0.98 -7.74 0.99
N LYS A 242 -1.50 -8.61 1.86
CA LYS A 242 -2.02 -9.92 1.47
C LYS A 242 -3.44 -10.06 2.01
N LYS A 243 -4.47 -9.93 1.16
CA LYS A 243 -5.87 -10.03 1.61
C LYS A 243 -6.12 -11.25 2.49
N SER A 244 -5.62 -12.41 2.07
CA SER A 244 -5.66 -13.67 2.81
C SER A 244 -4.30 -14.36 2.76
N LEU A 245 -3.93 -15.05 3.83
CA LEU A 245 -2.67 -15.79 3.91
C LEU A 245 -2.84 -17.27 3.58
N ARG A 246 -1.74 -17.86 3.10
CA ARG A 246 -1.50 -19.30 2.97
C ARG A 246 -0.04 -19.54 3.29
N SER A 247 0.31 -20.71 3.82
CA SER A 247 1.68 -21.00 4.29
C SER A 247 2.73 -20.80 3.21
N ASP A 248 2.43 -21.14 1.96
CA ASP A 248 3.29 -20.94 0.78
C ASP A 248 3.47 -19.47 0.38
N ARG A 249 2.61 -18.56 0.85
CA ARG A 249 2.58 -17.15 0.43
C ARG A 249 3.18 -16.17 1.45
N LEU A 250 3.73 -16.69 2.55
CA LEU A 250 4.29 -15.87 3.64
C LEU A 250 5.71 -15.38 3.35
N TYR A 251 6.46 -16.14 2.55
CA TYR A 251 7.91 -16.02 2.48
C TYR A 251 8.40 -14.90 1.57
N GLN A 252 7.61 -14.45 0.58
CA GLN A 252 8.01 -13.34 -0.28
C GLN A 252 8.23 -12.05 0.53
N PRO A 253 7.28 -11.58 1.36
CA PRO A 253 7.53 -10.44 2.27
C PRO A 253 8.69 -10.67 3.25
N LEU A 254 8.80 -11.89 3.81
CA LEU A 254 9.85 -12.20 4.78
C LEU A 254 11.25 -12.14 4.15
N TYR A 255 11.40 -12.71 2.95
CA TYR A 255 12.66 -12.68 2.21
C TYR A 255 13.01 -11.25 1.78
N GLU A 256 12.05 -10.51 1.23
CA GLU A 256 12.29 -9.13 0.81
C GLU A 256 12.69 -8.24 1.99
N ALA A 257 12.04 -8.37 3.15
CA ALA A 257 12.43 -7.66 4.36
C ALA A 257 13.89 -7.94 4.76
N ASN A 258 14.33 -9.20 4.67
CA ASN A 258 15.73 -9.56 4.92
C ASN A 258 16.70 -8.93 3.91
N VAL A 259 16.34 -8.91 2.62
CA VAL A 259 17.17 -8.28 1.57
C VAL A 259 17.25 -6.76 1.79
N MET A 260 16.14 -6.11 2.10
CA MET A 260 16.10 -4.68 2.44
C MET A 260 16.98 -4.38 3.65
N GLN A 261 16.88 -5.15 4.73
CA GLN A 261 17.69 -4.95 5.94
C GLN A 261 19.18 -5.20 5.70
N LEU A 262 19.53 -6.25 4.97
CA LEU A 262 20.93 -6.52 4.61
C LEU A 262 21.54 -5.35 3.81
N LEU A 263 20.82 -4.84 2.81
CA LEU A 263 21.33 -3.77 1.95
C LEU A 263 21.31 -2.40 2.65
N LEU A 264 20.17 -2.01 3.20
CA LEU A 264 19.99 -0.69 3.81
C LEU A 264 20.78 -0.56 5.10
N GLU A 265 20.62 -1.50 6.04
CA GLU A 265 21.29 -1.41 7.33
C GLU A 265 22.75 -1.86 7.23
N GLY A 266 22.96 -3.05 6.67
CA GLY A 266 24.28 -3.69 6.65
C GLY A 266 25.29 -3.06 5.70
N ARG A 267 24.82 -2.49 4.59
CA ARG A 267 25.71 -1.96 3.54
C ARG A 267 25.63 -0.45 3.36
N LEU A 268 24.51 0.16 3.77
CA LEU A 268 24.29 1.59 3.60
C LEU A 268 24.16 2.35 4.93
N GLY A 269 24.27 1.67 6.08
CA GLY A 269 24.28 2.31 7.40
C GLY A 269 22.95 2.92 7.81
N ALA A 270 21.84 2.50 7.19
CA ALA A 270 20.51 2.93 7.59
C ALA A 270 20.20 2.44 9.02
N PRO A 271 19.37 3.18 9.79
CA PRO A 271 18.75 2.63 10.99
C PRO A 271 17.86 1.45 10.62
N ARG A 272 17.37 0.74 11.64
CA ARG A 272 16.42 -0.37 11.49
C ARG A 272 15.32 -0.05 10.46
N VAL A 273 15.18 -0.95 9.50
CA VAL A 273 14.13 -0.95 8.47
C VAL A 273 12.89 -1.60 9.05
N GLU A 274 11.80 -0.84 9.11
CA GLU A 274 10.51 -1.33 9.58
C GLU A 274 9.73 -1.92 8.39
N PHE A 275 9.45 -3.23 8.44
CA PHE A 275 8.69 -3.94 7.42
C PHE A 275 7.47 -4.61 8.05
N GLU A 276 6.28 -4.44 7.49
CA GLU A 276 5.03 -5.04 7.96
C GLU A 276 4.32 -5.85 6.88
N VAL A 277 3.49 -6.79 7.34
CA VAL A 277 2.52 -7.47 6.49
C VAL A 277 1.13 -7.16 6.99
N HIS A 278 0.24 -6.70 6.10
CA HIS A 278 -1.16 -6.44 6.42
C HIS A 278 -2.03 -7.53 5.80
N THR A 279 -2.99 -8.07 6.56
CA THR A 279 -3.93 -9.08 6.07
C THR A 279 -5.32 -8.93 6.66
N LEU A 280 -6.36 -9.43 5.99
CA LEU A 280 -7.70 -9.52 6.55
C LEU A 280 -8.00 -10.90 7.13
N ALA A 281 -7.26 -11.92 6.68
CA ALA A 281 -7.58 -13.31 6.96
C ALA A 281 -6.28 -14.13 7.08
N PRO A 282 -5.75 -14.33 8.29
CA PRO A 282 -4.53 -15.12 8.53
C PRO A 282 -4.76 -16.65 8.43
N GLU A 283 -5.98 -17.07 8.10
CA GLU A 283 -6.53 -18.44 8.03
C GLU A 283 -5.54 -19.59 8.22
N GLY A 284 -5.59 -20.26 9.38
CA GLY A 284 -5.01 -21.59 9.58
C GLY A 284 -3.50 -21.72 9.34
N THR A 285 -2.80 -20.59 9.19
CA THR A 285 -1.36 -20.54 9.02
C THR A 285 -0.69 -20.19 10.34
N ASP A 286 0.51 -20.70 10.56
CA ASP A 286 1.36 -20.25 11.66
C ASP A 286 2.06 -18.92 11.31
N ALA A 287 1.35 -18.00 10.63
CA ALA A 287 1.92 -16.77 10.08
C ALA A 287 2.43 -15.84 11.17
N PHE A 288 1.74 -15.78 12.32
CA PHE A 288 2.20 -15.01 13.47
C PHE A 288 3.57 -15.50 13.95
N ASN A 289 3.77 -16.80 14.15
CA ASN A 289 5.08 -17.33 14.52
C ASN A 289 6.10 -17.19 13.39
N THR A 290 5.71 -17.40 12.14
CA THR A 290 6.59 -17.25 10.97
C THR A 290 7.19 -15.84 10.92
N TYR A 291 6.38 -14.80 11.16
CA TYR A 291 6.84 -13.41 11.19
C TYR A 291 7.51 -12.99 12.51
N THR A 292 7.70 -13.89 13.47
CA THR A 292 8.62 -13.64 14.60
C THR A 292 10.10 -13.86 14.24
N ALA A 293 10.39 -14.37 13.04
CA ALA A 293 11.75 -14.62 12.58
C ALA A 293 12.63 -13.37 12.68
N ALA A 294 13.82 -13.55 13.25
CA ALA A 294 14.87 -12.54 13.28
C ALA A 294 15.39 -12.22 11.88
N SER A 295 15.92 -11.01 11.69
CA SER A 295 16.68 -10.65 10.50
C SER A 295 17.92 -11.54 10.39
N LEU A 296 18.06 -12.26 9.28
CA LEU A 296 19.13 -13.22 9.05
C LEU A 296 20.51 -12.55 9.05
N TYR A 297 20.60 -11.35 8.45
CA TYR A 297 21.84 -10.58 8.42
C TYR A 297 22.28 -10.15 9.83
N ALA A 298 21.33 -9.63 10.63
CA ALA A 298 21.63 -9.22 12.00
C ALA A 298 22.10 -10.39 12.89
N VAL A 299 21.53 -11.58 12.69
CA VAL A 299 21.96 -12.81 13.38
C VAL A 299 23.34 -13.26 12.91
N ALA A 300 23.60 -13.25 11.61
CA ALA A 300 24.87 -13.73 11.04
C ALA A 300 26.08 -12.88 11.45
N GLU A 301 25.87 -11.58 11.63
CA GLU A 301 26.91 -10.62 12.04
C GLU A 301 26.97 -10.41 13.58
N ASP A 302 26.18 -11.17 14.36
CA ASP A 302 26.07 -11.05 15.83
C ASP A 302 25.86 -9.59 16.28
N ARG A 303 24.94 -8.88 15.62
CA ARG A 303 24.68 -7.48 15.91
C ARG A 303 24.10 -7.32 17.32
N PRO A 304 24.45 -6.27 18.08
CA PRO A 304 23.91 -6.05 19.43
C PRO A 304 22.40 -5.75 19.43
N ASP A 305 21.85 -5.33 18.29
CA ASP A 305 20.47 -4.90 18.11
C ASP A 305 19.66 -5.86 17.22
N ILE A 306 19.78 -7.19 17.42
CA ILE A 306 18.98 -8.18 16.67
C ILE A 306 17.49 -7.88 16.80
N HIS A 307 16.81 -7.76 15.67
CA HIS A 307 15.38 -7.52 15.58
C HIS A 307 14.71 -8.46 14.57
N ARG A 308 13.37 -8.44 14.55
CA ARG A 308 12.56 -9.19 13.58
C ARG A 308 12.78 -8.67 12.16
N ALA A 309 12.72 -9.57 11.18
CA ALA A 309 12.71 -9.19 9.77
C ALA A 309 11.40 -8.45 9.42
N VAL A 310 10.27 -9.01 9.81
CA VAL A 310 8.95 -8.38 9.73
C VAL A 310 8.56 -7.94 11.14
N ARG A 311 8.33 -6.64 11.37
CA ARG A 311 8.03 -6.12 12.71
C ARG A 311 6.71 -6.67 13.24
N GLU A 312 5.70 -6.78 12.37
CA GLU A 312 4.35 -7.17 12.75
C GLU A 312 3.55 -7.72 11.56
N LEU A 313 2.70 -8.72 11.85
CA LEU A 313 1.57 -9.11 11.02
C LEU A 313 0.32 -8.39 11.55
N TYR A 314 -0.12 -7.36 10.82
CA TYR A 314 -1.24 -6.50 11.22
C TYR A 314 -2.55 -6.91 10.53
N ILE A 315 -3.64 -6.92 11.29
CA ILE A 315 -4.99 -7.18 10.80
C ILE A 315 -5.86 -5.96 11.10
N PRO A 316 -6.11 -5.06 10.14
CA PRO A 316 -6.91 -3.86 10.37
C PRO A 316 -8.35 -4.24 10.70
N ALA A 317 -8.83 -3.83 11.88
CA ALA A 317 -10.23 -4.06 12.26
C ALA A 317 -11.17 -3.13 11.47
N THR A 318 -10.78 -1.87 11.30
CA THR A 318 -11.53 -0.83 10.58
C THR A 318 -10.56 0.08 9.82
N ALA A 319 -11.09 0.98 8.99
CA ALA A 319 -10.24 1.98 8.34
C ALA A 319 -9.69 3.00 9.34
N SER A 320 -10.47 3.38 10.36
CA SER A 320 -9.99 4.26 11.43
C SER A 320 -8.87 3.65 12.28
N ASP A 321 -8.91 2.33 12.51
CA ASP A 321 -7.85 1.60 13.20
C ASP A 321 -6.51 1.70 12.43
N MET A 322 -6.54 1.51 11.11
CA MET A 322 -5.37 1.70 10.24
C MET A 322 -4.80 3.13 10.32
N VAL A 323 -5.66 4.15 10.29
CA VAL A 323 -5.23 5.55 10.42
C VAL A 323 -4.59 5.82 11.78
N GLN A 324 -5.21 5.37 12.87
CA GLN A 324 -4.67 5.54 14.22
C GLN A 324 -3.33 4.83 14.39
N ARG A 325 -3.20 3.61 13.86
CA ARG A 325 -1.97 2.85 13.91
C ARG A 325 -0.85 3.54 13.13
N LEU A 326 -1.13 4.06 11.93
CA LEU A 326 -0.13 4.81 11.17
C LEU A 326 0.26 6.12 11.88
N PHE A 327 -0.68 6.85 12.48
CA PHE A 327 -0.34 8.04 13.27
C PHE A 327 0.50 7.71 14.51
N GLY A 328 0.21 6.61 15.20
CA GLY A 328 1.04 6.11 16.30
C GLY A 328 2.47 5.82 15.82
N PHE A 329 2.59 5.09 14.70
CA PHE A 329 3.87 4.80 14.07
C PHE A 329 4.64 6.07 13.69
N LEU A 330 4.01 7.02 12.97
CA LEU A 330 4.65 8.26 12.56
C LEU A 330 5.06 9.12 13.75
N ASN A 331 4.24 9.17 14.80
CA ASN A 331 4.57 9.89 16.02
C ASN A 331 5.87 9.36 16.66
N GLU A 332 6.08 8.06 16.71
CA GLU A 332 7.31 7.46 17.24
C GLU A 332 8.48 7.57 16.25
N ARG A 333 8.27 7.15 15.01
CA ARG A 333 9.34 7.04 14.01
C ARG A 333 9.88 8.40 13.59
N MET A 334 9.02 9.39 13.38
CA MET A 334 9.44 10.73 12.96
C MET A 334 10.04 11.55 14.09
N ALA A 335 9.94 11.10 15.35
CA ALA A 335 10.69 11.71 16.45
C ALA A 335 12.21 11.49 16.31
N LEU A 336 12.63 10.47 15.55
CA LEU A 336 14.04 10.21 15.23
C LEU A 336 14.59 11.15 14.15
N VAL A 337 13.73 11.84 13.40
CA VAL A 337 14.13 12.80 12.38
C VAL A 337 14.36 14.15 13.05
N THR A 338 15.56 14.70 12.85
CA THR A 338 15.95 16.02 13.35
C THR A 338 15.03 17.10 12.76
N PRO A 339 14.47 18.01 13.57
CA PRO A 339 13.60 19.08 13.11
C PRO A 339 14.22 19.94 12.02
#